data_AF-A0A1C4C9Q1-F1
#
_entry.id   AF-A0A1C4C9Q1-F1
#
_cell.length_a   1.000
_cell.length_b   1.000
_cell.length_c   1.000
_cell.angle_alpha   90.00
_cell.angle_beta   90.00
_cell.angle_gamma   90.00
#
_symmetry.space_group_name_H-M   'P 1'
#
loop_
_entity.id
_entity.type
_entity.pdbx_description
1 polymer ?
#
loop_
_entity_poly.entity_id
_entity_poly.type
_entity_poly.pdbx_seq_one_letter_code
_entity_poly.pdbx_strand_id
1 'polypeptide(L)'
;MKNNYIERTNKANEYLIALEEFEKELENSSDRGLVLVCGSIIDQLLSDLLKIVLIESDSVEKDLFKGNSVLATFDAKIKMSFYLGLISKKEKLNIIYLQRIRNRFAHQFVNISFENNEIINVCNNFEIPKNCYLPQKIPTSKKSNGEWPRIDLNPIKRDTPAKDKFIFTFRYLYNALVNRMLLESFKKGEEYTNVFTAEDIVLGQIKIMEKSLVEADENIKDLKVTIPDFNEKITLFQNKLEDFKRRQREKPLQENEARIKSFEIDLEKLAKTSEVSMEKREKLIIEYEEYHELVDSTLKDFREIYEVIKNSIKK
;
A
#
# COMPACT_ATOMS: atom_id res chain seq x y z
N MET A 1 1.44 17.31 -6.27
CA MET A 1 1.28 15.94 -6.83
C MET A 1 2.41 14.98 -6.44
N LYS A 2 3.68 15.42 -6.32
CA LYS A 2 4.82 14.57 -5.88
C LYS A 2 4.69 13.90 -4.49
N ASN A 3 3.89 14.43 -3.57
CA ASN A 3 3.73 13.90 -2.21
C ASN A 3 2.81 12.67 -2.09
N ASN A 4 1.96 12.40 -3.08
CA ASN A 4 0.91 11.38 -2.93
C ASN A 4 1.44 9.95 -3.21
N TYR A 5 2.54 9.80 -3.97
CA TYR A 5 3.11 8.50 -4.32
C TYR A 5 3.88 7.88 -3.16
N ILE A 6 4.90 8.58 -2.62
CA ILE A 6 5.73 8.11 -1.51
C ILE A 6 4.87 7.81 -0.26
N GLU A 7 3.88 8.65 0.02
CA GLU A 7 3.00 8.45 1.18
C GLU A 7 2.10 7.21 1.01
N ARG A 8 1.59 6.95 -0.20
CA ARG A 8 0.80 5.74 -0.50
C ARG A 8 1.66 4.48 -0.46
N THR A 9 2.88 4.52 -0.99
CA THR A 9 3.81 3.39 -0.97
C THR A 9 4.27 3.08 0.45
N ASN A 10 4.52 4.10 1.29
CA ASN A 10 4.86 3.92 2.70
C ASN A 10 3.69 3.32 3.50
N LYS A 11 2.46 3.83 3.32
CA LYS A 11 1.26 3.27 3.97
C LYS A 11 0.97 1.83 3.50
N ALA A 12 1.16 1.54 2.21
CA ALA A 12 1.02 0.19 1.69
C ALA A 12 2.02 -0.78 2.34
N ASN A 13 3.27 -0.34 2.57
CA ASN A 13 4.28 -1.11 3.30
C ASN A 13 3.89 -1.34 4.77
N GLU A 14 3.34 -0.35 5.47
CA GLU A 14 2.86 -0.53 6.86
C GLU A 14 1.76 -1.58 6.96
N TYR A 15 0.82 -1.59 6.02
CA TYR A 15 -0.20 -2.64 5.95
C TYR A 15 0.43 -4.00 5.63
N LEU A 16 1.37 -4.10 4.69
CA LEU A 16 2.05 -5.37 4.43
C LEU A 16 2.73 -5.93 5.70
N ILE A 17 3.44 -5.07 6.44
CA ILE A 17 4.09 -5.45 7.71
C ILE A 17 3.06 -5.92 8.75
N ALA A 18 1.91 -5.24 8.86
CA ALA A 18 0.85 -5.65 9.79
C ALA A 18 0.29 -7.03 9.45
N LEU A 19 0.16 -7.37 8.16
CA LEU A 19 -0.27 -8.69 7.72
C LEU A 19 0.81 -9.74 8.04
N GLU A 20 2.08 -9.46 7.79
CA GLU A 20 3.19 -10.36 8.15
C GLU A 20 3.23 -10.66 9.65
N GLU A 21 3.00 -9.65 10.49
CA GLU A 21 2.96 -9.83 11.94
C GLU A 21 1.79 -10.72 12.37
N PHE A 22 0.62 -10.56 11.73
CA PHE A 22 -0.49 -11.47 11.91
C PHE A 22 -0.15 -12.91 11.51
N GLU A 23 0.57 -13.13 10.40
CA GLU A 23 1.00 -14.48 9.99
C GLU A 23 1.95 -15.11 11.02
N LYS A 24 2.93 -14.34 11.52
CA LYS A 24 3.84 -14.83 12.57
C LYS A 24 3.09 -15.26 13.83
N GLU A 25 2.12 -14.46 14.25
CA GLU A 25 1.28 -14.76 15.41
C GLU A 25 0.37 -15.97 15.15
N LEU A 26 -0.15 -16.13 13.94
CA LEU A 26 -0.95 -17.30 13.58
C LEU A 26 -0.14 -18.60 13.69
N GLU A 27 1.14 -18.57 13.33
CA GLU A 27 2.02 -19.74 13.38
C GLU A 27 2.54 -20.04 14.79
N ASN A 28 2.79 -19.02 15.62
CA ASN A 28 3.61 -19.16 16.83
C ASN A 28 2.92 -18.77 18.15
N SER A 29 1.69 -18.24 18.12
CA SER A 29 1.05 -17.67 19.32
C SER A 29 -0.08 -18.52 19.92
N SER A 30 -0.38 -18.22 21.19
CA SER A 30 -1.61 -18.68 21.84
C SER A 30 -2.84 -18.04 21.22
N ASP A 31 -4.02 -18.67 21.36
CA ASP A 31 -5.30 -18.07 20.92
C ASP A 31 -5.50 -16.63 21.42
N ARG A 32 -4.98 -16.31 22.62
CA ARG A 32 -5.01 -14.95 23.17
C ARG A 32 -4.14 -13.99 22.37
N GLY A 33 -2.92 -14.38 21.98
CA GLY A 33 -2.00 -13.55 21.18
C GLY A 33 -2.65 -13.17 19.86
N LEU A 34 -3.07 -14.19 19.10
CA LEU A 34 -3.80 -14.06 17.84
C LEU A 34 -4.98 -13.07 17.95
N VAL A 35 -5.87 -13.25 18.92
CA VAL A 35 -7.07 -12.43 19.08
C VAL A 35 -6.73 -10.97 19.44
N LEU A 36 -5.75 -10.74 20.33
CA LEU A 36 -5.36 -9.40 20.73
C LEU A 36 -4.72 -8.62 19.58
N VAL A 37 -3.86 -9.29 18.80
CA VAL A 37 -3.21 -8.71 17.61
C VAL A 37 -4.25 -8.36 16.55
N CYS A 38 -5.16 -9.27 16.22
CA CYS A 38 -6.26 -9.01 15.30
C CYS A 38 -7.11 -7.80 15.71
N GLY A 39 -7.44 -7.70 17.01
CA GLY A 39 -8.20 -6.58 17.55
C GLY A 39 -7.47 -5.24 17.40
N SER A 40 -6.17 -5.21 17.69
CA SER A 40 -5.34 -3.99 17.55
C SER A 40 -5.20 -3.56 16.08
N ILE A 41 -5.01 -4.51 15.16
CA ILE A 41 -4.91 -4.22 13.72
C ILE A 41 -6.21 -3.58 13.21
N ILE A 42 -7.37 -4.18 13.48
CA ILE A 42 -8.66 -3.62 13.03
C ILE A 42 -8.92 -2.24 13.65
N ASP A 43 -8.55 -2.04 14.92
CA ASP A 43 -8.72 -0.75 15.60
C ASP A 43 -7.85 0.36 14.98
N GLN A 44 -6.64 0.02 14.52
CA GLN A 44 -5.77 0.92 13.76
C GLN A 44 -6.33 1.19 12.37
N LEU A 45 -6.75 0.16 11.63
CA LEU A 45 -7.31 0.31 10.28
C LEU A 45 -8.55 1.20 10.25
N LEU A 46 -9.42 1.13 11.26
CA LEU A 46 -10.55 2.07 11.37
C LEU A 46 -10.08 3.51 11.60
N SER A 47 -9.00 3.70 12.35
CA SER A 47 -8.44 5.03 12.60
C SER A 47 -7.90 5.63 11.29
N ASP A 48 -7.18 4.83 10.53
CA ASP A 48 -6.62 5.24 9.24
C ASP A 48 -7.72 5.52 8.21
N LEU A 49 -8.74 4.66 8.15
CA LEU A 49 -9.90 4.83 7.29
C LEU A 49 -10.63 6.15 7.58
N LEU A 50 -10.81 6.49 8.85
CA LEU A 50 -11.42 7.76 9.26
C LEU A 50 -10.55 8.94 8.87
N LYS A 51 -9.22 8.86 9.02
CA LYS A 51 -8.29 9.94 8.66
C LYS A 51 -8.33 10.29 7.18
N ILE A 52 -8.64 9.34 6.30
CA ILE A 52 -8.71 9.62 4.84
C ILE A 52 -9.81 10.62 4.49
N VAL A 53 -10.90 10.69 5.28
CA VAL A 53 -12.03 11.59 5.00
C VAL A 53 -12.02 12.88 5.83
N LEU A 54 -11.05 13.01 6.75
CA LEU A 54 -10.84 14.19 7.58
C LEU A 54 -9.97 15.22 6.86
N ILE A 55 -9.98 16.45 7.37
CA ILE A 55 -9.06 17.50 6.92
C ILE A 55 -7.64 17.13 7.36
N GLU A 56 -6.68 17.26 6.45
CA GLU A 56 -5.26 17.07 6.76
C GLU A 56 -4.78 18.14 7.75
N SER A 57 -4.35 17.71 8.93
CA SER A 57 -3.77 18.57 9.96
C SER A 57 -2.92 17.75 10.92
N ASP A 58 -1.76 18.29 11.30
CA ASP A 58 -0.84 17.70 12.27
C ASP A 58 -1.49 17.48 13.66
N SER A 59 -2.59 18.19 13.95
CA SER A 59 -3.30 18.09 15.22
C SER A 59 -4.34 16.97 15.28
N VAL A 60 -4.77 16.40 14.13
CA VAL A 60 -5.90 15.44 14.04
C VAL A 60 -5.72 14.25 14.98
N GLU A 61 -4.51 13.70 15.04
CA GLU A 61 -4.18 12.56 15.90
C GLU A 61 -4.43 12.88 17.38
N LYS A 62 -3.95 14.04 17.83
CA LYS A 62 -4.08 14.50 19.22
C LYS A 62 -5.53 14.87 19.53
N ASP A 63 -6.20 15.55 18.62
CA ASP A 63 -7.51 16.15 18.87
C ASP A 63 -8.63 15.11 18.86
N LEU A 64 -8.54 14.09 17.98
CA LEU A 64 -9.63 13.14 17.76
C LEU A 64 -9.35 11.73 18.29
N PHE A 65 -8.11 11.23 18.19
CA PHE A 65 -7.82 9.80 18.38
C PHE A 65 -7.11 9.46 19.69
N LYS A 66 -6.57 10.43 20.44
CA LYS A 66 -5.80 10.19 21.67
C LYS A 66 -6.56 10.54 22.95
N GLY A 67 -6.16 9.91 24.05
CA GLY A 67 -6.68 10.23 25.39
C GLY A 67 -8.19 10.00 25.53
N ASN A 68 -8.92 11.04 25.92
CA ASN A 68 -10.38 11.00 26.10
C ASN A 68 -11.14 11.68 24.94
N SER A 69 -10.51 11.76 23.76
CA SER A 69 -11.11 12.37 22.58
C SER A 69 -12.23 11.53 21.95
N VAL A 70 -13.00 12.16 21.06
CA VAL A 70 -14.25 11.61 20.51
C VAL A 70 -14.09 10.33 19.69
N LEU A 71 -12.91 10.05 19.13
CA LEU A 71 -12.57 8.83 18.39
C LEU A 71 -11.48 8.00 19.09
N ALA A 72 -11.24 8.22 20.39
CA ALA A 72 -10.20 7.51 21.13
C ALA A 72 -10.55 6.04 21.41
N THR A 73 -11.83 5.67 21.40
CA THR A 73 -12.26 4.30 21.68
C THR A 73 -12.56 3.51 20.41
N PHE A 74 -12.33 2.20 20.48
CA PHE A 74 -12.63 1.28 19.39
C PHE A 74 -14.12 1.34 19.01
N ASP A 75 -15.04 1.39 19.98
CA ASP A 75 -16.48 1.52 19.72
C ASP A 75 -16.84 2.84 19.00
N ALA A 76 -16.23 3.96 19.38
CA ALA A 76 -16.45 5.24 18.71
C ALA A 76 -15.99 5.20 17.23
N LYS A 77 -14.83 4.57 16.96
CA LYS A 77 -14.31 4.40 15.61
C LYS A 77 -15.21 3.51 14.74
N ILE A 78 -15.73 2.40 15.29
CA ILE A 78 -16.70 1.53 14.60
C ILE A 78 -17.96 2.31 14.23
N LYS A 79 -18.54 3.04 15.20
CA LYS A 79 -19.77 3.82 14.98
C LYS A 79 -19.56 4.89 13.93
N MET A 80 -18.50 5.68 14.06
CA MET A 80 -18.22 6.77 13.13
C MET A 80 -17.97 6.25 11.72
N SER A 81 -17.16 5.20 11.56
CA SER A 81 -16.89 4.59 10.25
C SER A 81 -18.16 4.11 9.56
N PHE A 82 -19.10 3.53 10.33
CA PHE A 82 -20.39 3.11 9.78
C PHE A 82 -21.26 4.29 9.36
N TYR A 83 -21.43 5.30 10.23
CA TYR A 83 -22.33 6.42 9.94
C TYR A 83 -21.79 7.38 8.87
N LEU A 84 -20.48 7.38 8.63
CA LEU A 84 -19.87 8.09 7.50
C LEU A 84 -19.93 7.29 6.18
N GLY A 85 -20.47 6.07 6.19
CA GLY A 85 -20.49 5.22 4.99
C GLY A 85 -19.09 4.76 4.58
N LEU A 86 -18.22 4.42 5.54
CA LEU A 86 -16.89 3.87 5.25
C LEU A 86 -16.84 2.35 5.40
N ILE A 87 -17.81 1.76 6.11
CA ILE A 87 -17.97 0.32 6.28
C ILE A 87 -19.44 -0.08 6.13
N SER A 88 -19.69 -1.27 5.60
CA SER A 88 -21.04 -1.81 5.47
C SER A 88 -21.64 -2.25 6.81
N LYS A 89 -22.95 -2.46 6.85
CA LYS A 89 -23.63 -3.01 8.03
C LYS A 89 -23.08 -4.38 8.45
N LYS A 90 -22.74 -5.25 7.49
CA LYS A 90 -22.17 -6.59 7.77
C LYS A 90 -20.76 -6.48 8.34
N GLU A 91 -19.92 -5.63 7.75
CA GLU A 91 -18.57 -5.34 8.25
C GLU A 91 -18.62 -4.79 9.69
N LYS A 92 -19.50 -3.82 9.97
CA LYS A 92 -19.73 -3.29 11.32
C LYS A 92 -20.06 -4.40 12.32
N LEU A 93 -20.99 -5.29 11.99
CA LEU A 93 -21.39 -6.38 12.88
C LEU A 93 -20.23 -7.35 13.14
N ASN A 94 -19.51 -7.75 12.10
CA ASN A 94 -18.32 -8.60 12.23
C ASN A 94 -17.27 -7.94 13.14
N ILE A 95 -16.99 -6.64 12.97
CA ILE A 95 -16.03 -5.92 13.82
C ILE A 95 -16.50 -5.88 15.28
N ILE A 96 -17.80 -5.68 15.53
CA ILE A 96 -18.36 -5.74 16.89
C ILE A 96 -18.18 -7.14 17.51
N TYR A 97 -18.42 -8.21 16.75
CA TYR A 97 -18.19 -9.57 17.24
C TYR A 97 -16.71 -9.84 17.54
N LEU A 98 -15.81 -9.40 16.66
CA LEU A 98 -14.37 -9.47 16.85
C LEU A 98 -13.95 -8.71 18.12
N GLN A 99 -14.45 -7.49 18.32
CA GLN A 99 -14.18 -6.69 19.51
C GLN A 99 -14.68 -7.38 20.79
N ARG A 100 -15.86 -7.99 20.76
CA ARG A 100 -16.40 -8.75 21.90
C ARG A 100 -15.51 -9.93 22.26
N ILE A 101 -15.06 -10.70 21.26
CA ILE A 101 -14.12 -11.81 21.46
C ILE A 101 -12.82 -11.28 22.06
N ARG A 102 -12.23 -10.23 21.48
CA ARG A 102 -11.01 -9.59 21.97
C ARG A 102 -11.11 -9.15 23.42
N ASN A 103 -12.19 -8.47 23.80
CA ASN A 103 -12.39 -8.02 25.17
C ASN A 103 -12.51 -9.20 26.14
N ARG A 104 -13.14 -10.32 25.74
CA ARG A 104 -13.16 -11.53 26.57
C ARG A 104 -11.78 -12.13 26.77
N PHE A 105 -11.00 -12.29 25.69
CA PHE A 105 -9.61 -12.77 25.75
C PHE A 105 -8.69 -11.87 26.58
N ALA A 106 -8.95 -10.56 26.61
CA ALA A 106 -8.20 -9.58 27.40
C ALA A 106 -8.55 -9.60 28.90
N HIS A 107 -9.83 -9.79 29.26
CA HIS A 107 -10.30 -9.68 30.65
C HIS A 107 -10.42 -11.02 31.38
N GLN A 108 -10.52 -12.14 30.66
CA GLN A 108 -10.58 -13.46 31.26
C GLN A 108 -9.18 -14.06 31.39
N PHE A 109 -8.71 -14.22 32.63
CA PHE A 109 -7.35 -14.64 32.94
C PHE A 109 -7.13 -16.16 32.75
N VAL A 110 -8.15 -16.99 33.03
CA VAL A 110 -8.02 -18.46 33.11
C VAL A 110 -8.95 -19.15 32.10
N ASN A 111 -8.46 -20.23 31.49
CA ASN A 111 -9.22 -21.17 30.64
C ASN A 111 -10.04 -20.53 29.51
N ILE A 112 -9.44 -19.59 28.76
CA ILE A 112 -10.04 -19.01 27.56
C ILE A 112 -9.38 -19.53 26.28
N SER A 113 -10.19 -20.04 25.36
CA SER A 113 -9.82 -20.57 24.05
C SER A 113 -11.00 -20.49 23.07
N PHE A 114 -10.78 -20.86 21.82
CA PHE A 114 -11.87 -21.00 20.83
C PHE A 114 -12.82 -22.18 21.09
N GLU A 115 -12.56 -23.01 22.11
CA GLU A 115 -13.43 -24.13 22.49
C GLU A 115 -14.50 -23.73 23.51
N ASN A 116 -14.41 -22.53 24.10
CA ASN A 116 -15.45 -22.06 25.02
C ASN A 116 -16.76 -21.77 24.28
N ASN A 117 -17.87 -22.29 24.80
CA ASN A 117 -19.21 -22.10 24.23
C ASN A 117 -19.57 -20.63 23.98
N GLU A 118 -19.16 -19.71 24.85
CA GLU A 118 -19.41 -18.28 24.65
C GLU A 118 -18.69 -17.73 23.41
N ILE A 119 -17.44 -18.14 23.17
CA ILE A 119 -16.64 -17.72 22.02
C ILE A 119 -17.20 -18.37 20.74
N ILE A 120 -17.51 -19.67 20.78
CA ILE A 120 -18.15 -20.39 19.68
C ILE A 120 -19.45 -19.70 19.26
N ASN A 121 -20.29 -19.33 20.22
CA ASN A 121 -21.56 -18.66 19.95
C ASN A 121 -21.35 -17.31 19.27
N VAL A 122 -20.35 -16.51 19.68
CA VAL A 122 -20.05 -15.25 18.99
C VAL A 122 -19.52 -15.51 17.59
N CYS A 123 -18.58 -16.46 17.42
CA CYS A 123 -18.02 -16.82 16.10
C CYS A 123 -19.08 -17.33 15.11
N ASN A 124 -20.16 -17.95 15.58
CA ASN A 124 -21.26 -18.40 14.73
C ASN A 124 -22.06 -17.27 14.08
N ASN A 125 -21.92 -16.03 14.55
CA ASN A 125 -22.57 -14.86 13.94
C ASN A 125 -21.75 -14.22 12.82
N PHE A 126 -20.52 -14.66 12.60
CA PHE A 126 -19.69 -14.10 11.53
C PHE A 126 -20.26 -14.43 10.15
N GLU A 127 -20.31 -13.42 9.29
CA GLU A 127 -20.79 -13.57 7.92
C GLU A 127 -19.85 -12.85 6.95
N ILE A 128 -19.34 -13.58 5.96
CA ILE A 128 -18.61 -13.00 4.83
C ILE A 128 -19.55 -13.00 3.63
N PRO A 129 -19.75 -11.87 2.94
CA PRO A 129 -20.57 -11.84 1.73
C PRO A 129 -20.05 -12.81 0.66
N LYS A 130 -20.95 -13.31 -0.18
CA LYS A 130 -20.62 -14.34 -1.17
C LYS A 130 -19.44 -13.89 -2.05
N ASN A 131 -18.47 -14.77 -2.25
CA ASN A 131 -17.27 -14.56 -3.06
C ASN A 131 -16.37 -13.39 -2.61
N CYS A 132 -16.48 -12.93 -1.37
CA CYS A 132 -15.68 -11.81 -0.85
C CYS A 132 -14.48 -12.26 0.00
N TYR A 133 -14.27 -13.58 0.15
CA TYR A 133 -13.06 -14.09 0.79
C TYR A 133 -11.97 -14.34 -0.26
N LEU A 134 -10.80 -13.75 -0.04
CA LEU A 134 -9.60 -13.99 -0.85
C LEU A 134 -8.62 -14.87 -0.05
N PRO A 135 -8.37 -16.13 -0.47
CA PRO A 135 -7.38 -16.98 0.18
C PRO A 135 -5.96 -16.40 0.05
N GLN A 136 -5.14 -16.58 1.09
CA GLN A 136 -3.74 -16.11 1.10
C GLN A 136 -2.88 -16.81 0.05
N LYS A 137 -3.11 -18.12 -0.15
CA LYS A 137 -2.37 -18.92 -1.13
C LYS A 137 -3.28 -19.24 -2.30
N ILE A 138 -3.00 -18.64 -3.45
CA ILE A 138 -3.70 -18.88 -4.70
C ILE A 138 -2.70 -19.52 -5.66
N PRO A 139 -3.03 -20.66 -6.28
CA PRO A 139 -2.14 -21.27 -7.26
C PRO A 139 -2.03 -20.35 -8.48
N THR A 140 -0.82 -20.10 -8.95
CA THR A 140 -0.54 -19.30 -10.16
C THR A 140 -0.37 -20.14 -11.41
N SER A 141 -0.38 -21.48 -11.30
CA SER A 141 -0.20 -22.37 -12.46
C SER A 141 -1.45 -23.17 -12.81
N LYS A 142 -1.59 -23.46 -14.10
CA LYS A 142 -2.58 -24.42 -14.61
C LYS A 142 -2.24 -25.83 -14.14
N LYS A 143 -3.29 -26.63 -13.95
CA LYS A 143 -3.14 -28.07 -13.75
C LYS A 143 -2.57 -28.74 -15.00
N SER A 144 -2.10 -29.98 -14.85
CA SER A 144 -1.58 -30.80 -15.97
C SER A 144 -2.58 -30.98 -17.12
N ASN A 145 -3.88 -30.84 -16.88
CA ASN A 145 -4.94 -30.90 -17.89
C ASN A 145 -5.19 -29.56 -18.62
N GLY A 146 -4.41 -28.52 -18.34
CA GLY A 146 -4.54 -27.19 -18.96
C GLY A 146 -5.63 -26.29 -18.35
N GLU A 147 -6.36 -26.78 -17.34
CA GLU A 147 -7.39 -25.99 -16.65
C GLU A 147 -6.81 -25.19 -15.49
N TRP A 148 -7.40 -24.00 -15.25
CA TRP A 148 -7.14 -23.26 -14.02
C TRP A 148 -7.69 -24.01 -12.80
N PRO A 149 -6.98 -23.97 -11.66
CA PRO A 149 -7.51 -24.51 -10.42
C PRO A 149 -8.77 -23.76 -9.95
N ARG A 150 -9.43 -24.32 -8.95
CA ARG A 150 -10.56 -23.69 -8.28
C ARG A 150 -10.26 -23.58 -6.80
N ILE A 151 -10.67 -22.47 -6.20
CA ILE A 151 -10.46 -22.14 -4.80
C ILE A 151 -11.81 -21.84 -4.13
N ASP A 152 -11.90 -22.08 -2.82
CA ASP A 152 -13.09 -21.78 -2.04
C ASP A 152 -13.11 -20.30 -1.63
N LEU A 153 -14.01 -19.53 -2.22
CA LEU A 153 -14.21 -18.10 -1.91
C LEU A 153 -15.28 -17.87 -0.82
N ASN A 154 -15.80 -18.95 -0.22
CA ASN A 154 -16.87 -18.91 0.79
C ASN A 154 -16.55 -19.91 1.92
N PRO A 155 -15.48 -19.67 2.70
CA PRO A 155 -14.90 -20.69 3.57
C PRO A 155 -15.72 -20.95 4.85
N ILE A 156 -16.61 -20.04 5.24
CA ILE A 156 -17.45 -20.20 6.43
C ILE A 156 -18.65 -21.08 6.11
N LYS A 157 -18.64 -22.29 6.66
CA LYS A 157 -19.66 -23.33 6.57
C LYS A 157 -20.23 -23.61 7.97
N ARG A 158 -21.28 -24.44 8.04
CA ARG A 158 -21.96 -24.79 9.30
C ARG A 158 -21.01 -25.42 10.31
N ASP A 159 -20.13 -26.29 9.84
CA ASP A 159 -19.17 -27.11 10.59
C ASP A 159 -17.78 -26.46 10.73
N THR A 160 -17.56 -25.26 10.18
CA THR A 160 -16.28 -24.56 10.31
C THR A 160 -15.96 -24.30 11.80
N PRO A 161 -14.74 -24.65 12.28
CA PRO A 161 -14.31 -24.36 13.64
C PRO A 161 -14.38 -22.87 14.00
N ALA A 162 -14.61 -22.57 15.28
CA ALA A 162 -14.75 -21.17 15.73
C ALA A 162 -13.49 -20.33 15.48
N LYS A 163 -12.31 -20.94 15.64
CA LYS A 163 -11.01 -20.31 15.33
C LYS A 163 -10.90 -19.95 13.85
N ASP A 164 -11.29 -20.87 12.96
CA ASP A 164 -11.25 -20.65 11.51
C ASP A 164 -12.25 -19.57 11.07
N LYS A 165 -13.48 -19.57 11.62
CA LYS A 165 -14.45 -18.49 11.37
C LYS A 165 -13.89 -17.13 11.75
N PHE A 166 -13.20 -17.03 12.89
CA PHE A 166 -12.54 -15.82 13.34
C PHE A 166 -11.43 -15.39 12.36
N ILE A 167 -10.53 -16.30 11.99
CA ILE A 167 -9.42 -16.03 11.06
C ILE A 167 -9.93 -15.59 9.69
N PHE A 168 -10.89 -16.31 9.10
CA PHE A 168 -11.45 -15.97 7.79
C PHE A 168 -12.12 -14.60 7.82
N THR A 169 -12.83 -14.28 8.90
CA THR A 169 -13.50 -12.99 9.04
C THR A 169 -12.52 -11.86 9.23
N PHE A 170 -11.48 -12.06 10.05
CA PHE A 170 -10.40 -11.09 10.20
C PHE A 170 -9.73 -10.81 8.86
N ARG A 171 -9.33 -11.85 8.11
CA ARG A 171 -8.72 -11.70 6.78
C ARG A 171 -9.63 -10.96 5.80
N TYR A 172 -10.94 -11.27 5.81
CA TYR A 172 -11.92 -10.55 5.01
C TYR A 172 -11.96 -9.05 5.37
N LEU A 173 -12.14 -8.73 6.66
CA LEU A 173 -12.20 -7.35 7.14
C LEU A 173 -10.91 -6.58 6.82
N TYR A 174 -9.76 -7.19 7.09
CA TYR A 174 -8.45 -6.64 6.83
C TYR A 174 -8.31 -6.24 5.35
N ASN A 175 -8.56 -7.19 4.45
CA ASN A 175 -8.48 -6.94 3.01
C ASN A 175 -9.50 -5.90 2.56
N ALA A 176 -10.74 -5.94 3.05
CA ALA A 176 -11.77 -4.98 2.67
C ALA A 176 -11.37 -3.54 3.06
N LEU A 177 -10.90 -3.34 4.29
CA LEU A 177 -10.50 -2.02 4.78
C LEU A 177 -9.25 -1.50 4.05
N VAL A 178 -8.20 -2.31 3.93
CA VAL A 178 -6.96 -1.91 3.24
C VAL A 178 -7.22 -1.57 1.78
N ASN A 179 -7.95 -2.42 1.07
CA ASN A 179 -8.28 -2.16 -0.33
C ASN A 179 -9.11 -0.88 -0.49
N ARG A 180 -10.03 -0.59 0.44
CA ARG A 180 -10.81 0.66 0.41
C ARG A 180 -9.91 1.90 0.54
N MET A 181 -8.87 1.82 1.36
CA MET A 181 -7.90 2.91 1.52
C MET A 181 -6.99 3.10 0.29
N LEU A 182 -6.69 2.02 -0.42
CA LEU A 182 -5.77 2.05 -1.58
C LEU A 182 -6.50 2.32 -2.91
N LEU A 183 -7.71 1.79 -3.10
CA LEU A 183 -8.41 1.75 -4.39
C LEU A 183 -9.47 2.84 -4.56
N GLU A 184 -10.04 3.40 -3.48
CA GLU A 184 -11.17 4.33 -3.60
C GLU A 184 -10.82 5.81 -3.43
N SER A 185 -11.59 6.64 -4.13
CA SER A 185 -11.85 8.03 -3.70
C SER A 185 -13.25 8.04 -3.07
N PHE A 186 -13.32 8.17 -1.75
CA PHE A 186 -14.58 8.12 -1.01
C PHE A 186 -15.56 9.20 -1.52
N LYS A 187 -16.73 8.78 -2.01
CA LYS A 187 -17.86 9.70 -2.24
C LYS A 187 -18.58 9.94 -0.91
N LYS A 188 -18.62 11.18 -0.43
CA LYS A 188 -19.33 11.54 0.81
C LYS A 188 -20.84 11.32 0.67
N GLY A 189 -21.46 10.69 1.66
CA GLY A 189 -22.85 10.97 2.05
C GLY A 189 -23.92 9.89 1.86
N GLU A 190 -23.60 8.69 1.39
CA GLU A 190 -24.57 7.59 1.24
C GLU A 190 -24.13 6.32 1.99
N GLU A 191 -25.06 5.42 2.32
CA GLU A 191 -24.71 4.11 2.90
C GLU A 191 -23.72 3.38 1.97
N TYR A 192 -22.63 2.87 2.53
CA TYR A 192 -21.66 2.14 1.74
C TYR A 192 -22.20 0.78 1.31
N THR A 193 -22.61 0.68 0.05
CA THR A 193 -23.13 -0.55 -0.55
C THR A 193 -22.12 -1.27 -1.45
N ASN A 194 -20.94 -0.68 -1.71
CA ASN A 194 -19.94 -1.23 -2.62
C ASN A 194 -19.22 -2.44 -2.01
N VAL A 195 -19.75 -3.64 -2.20
CA VAL A 195 -19.09 -4.86 -1.75
C VAL A 195 -18.07 -5.30 -2.80
N PHE A 196 -16.77 -5.32 -2.45
CA PHE A 196 -15.74 -5.86 -3.31
C PHE A 196 -15.73 -7.38 -3.25
N THR A 197 -15.97 -8.02 -4.39
CA THR A 197 -15.72 -9.46 -4.55
C THR A 197 -14.21 -9.71 -4.62
N ALA A 198 -13.79 -10.98 -4.45
CA ALA A 198 -12.41 -11.39 -4.69
C ALA A 198 -11.94 -11.02 -6.11
N GLU A 199 -12.85 -11.06 -7.10
CA GLU A 199 -12.57 -10.63 -8.47
C GLU A 199 -12.27 -9.13 -8.54
N ASP A 200 -13.12 -8.30 -7.90
CA ASP A 200 -12.94 -6.85 -7.89
C ASP A 200 -11.63 -6.42 -7.21
N ILE A 201 -11.26 -7.10 -6.11
CA ILE A 201 -10.01 -6.84 -5.39
C ILE A 201 -8.81 -7.06 -6.30
N VAL A 202 -8.74 -8.23 -6.94
CA VAL A 202 -7.61 -8.58 -7.81
C VAL A 202 -7.58 -7.71 -9.05
N LEU A 203 -8.72 -7.40 -9.66
CA LEU A 203 -8.80 -6.44 -10.77
C LEU A 203 -8.34 -5.04 -10.36
N GLY A 204 -8.68 -4.59 -9.15
CA GLY A 204 -8.23 -3.32 -8.60
C GLY A 204 -6.71 -3.28 -8.44
N GLN A 205 -6.11 -4.34 -7.90
CA GLN A 205 -4.67 -4.46 -7.73
C GLN A 205 -3.93 -4.49 -9.08
N ILE A 206 -4.45 -5.23 -10.06
CA ILE A 206 -3.95 -5.22 -11.45
C ILE A 206 -3.93 -3.79 -12.00
N LYS A 207 -5.03 -3.04 -11.86
CA LYS A 207 -5.13 -1.66 -12.35
C LYS A 207 -4.14 -0.72 -11.66
N ILE A 208 -3.93 -0.86 -10.35
CA ILE A 208 -2.90 -0.09 -9.63
C ILE A 208 -1.53 -0.41 -10.20
N MET A 209 -1.19 -1.69 -10.36
CA MET A 209 0.12 -2.11 -10.88
C MET A 209 0.35 -1.59 -12.30
N GLU A 210 -0.63 -1.72 -13.18
CA GLU A 210 -0.57 -1.18 -14.55
C GLU A 210 -0.36 0.35 -14.55
N LYS A 211 -1.05 1.06 -13.65
CA LYS A 211 -0.84 2.52 -13.49
C LYS A 211 0.56 2.84 -12.99
N SER A 212 1.06 2.09 -12.01
CA SER A 212 2.42 2.27 -11.47
C SER A 212 3.50 2.03 -12.52
N LEU A 213 3.31 1.05 -13.43
CA LEU A 213 4.23 0.80 -14.54
C LEU A 213 4.27 2.00 -15.52
N VAL A 214 3.10 2.51 -15.92
CA VAL A 214 3.00 3.70 -16.79
C VAL A 214 3.69 4.91 -16.14
N GLU A 215 3.45 5.14 -14.84
CA GLU A 215 4.10 6.24 -14.11
C GLU A 215 5.62 6.05 -14.01
N ALA A 216 6.11 4.82 -13.83
CA ALA A 216 7.54 4.51 -13.81
C ALA A 216 8.19 4.79 -15.19
N ASP A 217 7.55 4.39 -16.27
CA ASP A 217 7.99 4.66 -17.65
C ASP A 217 8.09 6.16 -17.94
N GLU A 218 7.09 6.94 -17.52
CA GLU A 218 7.10 8.39 -17.65
C GLU A 218 8.27 9.02 -16.88
N ASN A 219 8.51 8.58 -15.65
CA ASN A 219 9.64 9.06 -14.84
C ASN A 219 11.00 8.70 -15.45
N ILE A 220 11.17 7.46 -15.93
CA ILE A 220 12.40 7.02 -16.62
C ILE A 220 12.64 7.87 -17.86
N LYS A 221 11.59 8.10 -18.66
CA LYS A 221 11.65 8.92 -19.88
C LYS A 221 12.07 10.36 -19.56
N ASP A 222 11.46 11.00 -18.57
CA ASP A 222 11.80 12.35 -18.14
C ASP A 222 13.25 12.45 -17.67
N LEU A 223 13.73 11.48 -16.89
CA LEU A 223 15.12 11.42 -16.43
C LEU A 223 16.10 11.26 -17.60
N LYS A 224 15.80 10.36 -18.55
CA LYS A 224 16.63 10.11 -19.75
C LYS A 224 16.68 11.32 -20.69
N VAL A 225 15.62 12.12 -20.80
CA VAL A 225 15.61 13.37 -21.61
C VAL A 225 16.44 14.48 -20.96
N THR A 226 16.49 14.54 -19.64
CA THR A 226 17.14 15.66 -18.94
C THR A 226 18.68 15.51 -18.88
N ILE A 227 19.22 14.29 -18.95
CA ILE A 227 20.67 14.04 -18.91
C ILE A 227 21.42 14.69 -20.10
N PRO A 228 20.96 14.55 -21.37
CA PRO A 228 21.56 15.20 -22.53
C PRO A 228 21.66 16.74 -22.44
N ASP A 229 20.68 17.41 -21.83
CA ASP A 229 20.62 18.89 -21.72
C ASP A 229 21.75 19.46 -20.85
N PHE A 230 22.28 18.69 -19.89
CA PHE A 230 23.44 19.10 -19.09
C PHE A 230 24.75 18.98 -19.87
N ASN A 231 24.93 17.87 -20.60
CA ASN A 231 26.11 17.68 -21.44
C ASN A 231 26.19 18.76 -22.53
N GLU A 232 25.06 19.08 -23.17
CA GLU A 232 25.00 20.11 -24.19
C GLU A 232 25.35 21.51 -23.64
N LYS A 233 24.89 21.86 -22.42
CA LYS A 233 25.25 23.12 -21.75
C LYS A 233 26.73 23.21 -21.40
N ILE A 234 27.33 22.12 -20.91
CA ILE A 234 28.77 22.05 -20.63
C ILE A 234 29.56 22.25 -21.91
N THR A 235 29.21 21.53 -22.98
CA THR A 235 29.86 21.67 -24.30
C THR A 235 29.72 23.08 -24.85
N LEU A 236 28.54 23.71 -24.74
CA LEU A 236 28.33 25.09 -25.16
C LEU A 236 29.22 26.07 -24.38
N PHE A 237 29.35 25.88 -23.07
CA PHE A 237 30.21 26.69 -22.21
C PHE A 237 31.70 26.49 -22.54
N GLN A 238 32.14 25.25 -22.77
CA GLN A 238 33.50 24.93 -23.21
C GLN A 238 33.83 25.62 -24.55
N ASN A 239 32.92 25.55 -25.52
CA ASN A 239 33.09 26.21 -26.81
C ASN A 239 33.22 27.73 -26.68
N LYS A 240 32.39 28.36 -25.81
CA LYS A 240 32.48 29.80 -25.52
C LYS A 240 33.81 30.18 -24.87
N LEU A 241 34.33 29.34 -23.97
CA LEU A 241 35.61 29.56 -23.32
C LEU A 241 36.78 29.45 -24.31
N GLU A 242 36.78 28.45 -25.19
CA GLU A 242 37.79 28.30 -26.24
C GLU A 242 37.77 29.46 -27.24
N ASP A 243 36.58 29.92 -27.63
CA ASP A 243 36.43 31.10 -28.48
C ASP A 243 36.94 32.39 -27.80
N PHE A 244 36.76 32.50 -26.49
CA PHE A 244 37.30 33.63 -25.72
C PHE A 244 38.83 33.56 -25.64
N LYS A 245 39.40 32.39 -25.33
CA LYS A 245 40.85 32.14 -25.31
C LYS A 245 41.48 32.44 -26.67
N ARG A 246 40.83 32.05 -27.77
CA ARG A 246 41.28 32.34 -29.14
C ARG A 246 41.39 33.84 -29.41
N ARG A 247 40.35 34.62 -29.08
CA ARG A 247 40.34 36.08 -29.25
C ARG A 247 41.40 36.81 -28.42
N GLN A 248 41.75 36.27 -27.24
CA GLN A 248 42.76 36.88 -26.37
C GLN A 248 44.20 36.65 -26.86
N ARG A 249 44.46 35.54 -27.56
CA ARG A 249 45.78 35.29 -28.20
C ARG A 249 46.11 36.33 -29.28
N GLU A 250 45.08 36.97 -29.85
CA GLU A 250 45.23 38.00 -30.89
C GLU A 250 45.47 39.42 -30.31
N LYS A 251 45.08 39.70 -29.05
CA LYS A 251 45.32 40.97 -28.32
C LYS A 251 45.39 40.76 -26.78
N PRO A 252 46.58 40.52 -26.21
CA PRO A 252 46.73 40.21 -24.79
C PRO A 252 46.60 41.44 -23.87
N LEU A 253 45.81 41.30 -22.80
CA LEU A 253 45.65 42.26 -21.69
C LEU A 253 45.76 41.50 -20.37
N GLN A 254 46.54 42.01 -19.41
CA GLN A 254 46.83 41.34 -18.13
C GLN A 254 45.56 41.05 -17.29
N GLU A 255 44.54 41.92 -17.35
CA GLU A 255 43.24 41.69 -16.68
C GLU A 255 42.44 40.50 -17.24
N ASN A 256 42.73 40.05 -18.46
CA ASN A 256 42.01 38.95 -19.10
C ASN A 256 42.50 37.56 -18.65
N GLU A 257 43.75 37.42 -18.19
CA GLU A 257 44.26 36.15 -17.64
C GLU A 257 43.55 35.76 -16.34
N ALA A 258 43.36 36.71 -15.43
CA ALA A 258 42.60 36.50 -14.19
C ALA A 258 41.14 36.11 -14.48
N ARG A 259 40.56 36.69 -15.52
CA ARG A 259 39.18 36.42 -15.96
C ARG A 259 39.04 35.03 -16.60
N ILE A 260 40.00 34.60 -17.42
CA ILE A 260 40.06 33.23 -17.98
C ILE A 260 40.14 32.22 -16.83
N LYS A 261 41.03 32.45 -15.87
CA LYS A 261 41.21 31.56 -14.71
C LYS A 261 39.94 31.46 -13.86
N SER A 262 39.22 32.57 -13.67
CA SER A 262 37.91 32.57 -13.01
C SER A 262 36.89 31.72 -13.76
N PHE A 263 36.80 31.86 -15.10
CA PHE A 263 35.88 31.07 -15.92
C PHE A 263 36.21 29.58 -15.90
N GLU A 264 37.49 29.21 -15.88
CA GLU A 264 37.93 27.82 -15.76
C GLU A 264 37.49 27.20 -14.42
N ILE A 265 37.63 27.94 -13.31
CA ILE A 265 37.17 27.51 -11.99
C ILE A 265 35.65 27.32 -11.97
N ASP A 266 34.90 28.25 -12.53
CA ASP A 266 33.43 28.17 -12.57
C ASP A 266 32.96 27.01 -13.46
N LEU A 267 33.66 26.74 -14.57
CA LEU A 267 33.40 25.61 -15.45
C LEU A 267 33.70 24.27 -14.75
N GLU A 268 34.78 24.19 -13.98
CA GLU A 268 35.12 23.00 -13.19
C GLU A 268 34.07 22.73 -12.09
N LYS A 269 33.59 23.78 -11.41
CA LYS A 269 32.50 23.67 -10.43
C LYS A 269 31.19 23.21 -11.09
N LEU A 270 30.85 23.77 -12.24
CA LEU A 270 29.65 23.40 -12.99
C LEU A 270 29.72 21.94 -13.44
N ALA A 271 30.88 21.49 -13.95
CA ALA A 271 31.11 20.11 -14.37
C ALA A 271 30.94 19.14 -13.20
N LYS A 272 31.62 19.38 -12.07
CA LYS A 272 31.50 18.55 -10.85
C LYS A 272 30.07 18.47 -10.32
N THR A 273 29.37 19.61 -10.29
CA THR A 273 27.97 19.64 -9.81
C THR A 273 27.04 18.89 -10.75
N SER A 274 27.28 18.97 -12.05
CA SER A 274 26.50 18.28 -13.07
C SER A 274 26.75 16.77 -13.03
N GLU A 275 28.01 16.34 -12.86
CA GLU A 275 28.41 14.94 -12.71
C GLU A 275 27.71 14.27 -11.52
N VAL A 276 27.77 14.89 -10.33
CA VAL A 276 27.07 14.39 -9.13
C VAL A 276 25.55 14.34 -9.36
N SER A 277 24.98 15.32 -10.06
CA SER A 277 23.56 15.32 -10.41
C SER A 277 23.21 14.22 -11.43
N MET A 278 24.10 13.91 -12.38
CA MET A 278 23.93 12.84 -13.36
C MET A 278 24.00 11.48 -12.69
N GLU A 279 25.02 11.20 -11.87
CA GLU A 279 25.14 9.94 -11.12
C GLU A 279 23.90 9.68 -10.26
N LYS A 280 23.38 10.71 -9.59
CA LYS A 280 22.15 10.58 -8.79
C LYS A 280 20.92 10.24 -9.66
N ARG A 281 20.84 10.76 -10.88
CA ARG A 281 19.74 10.48 -11.81
C ARG A 281 19.88 9.10 -12.45
N GLU A 282 21.08 8.69 -12.83
CA GLU A 282 21.38 7.35 -13.33
C GLU A 282 21.03 6.28 -12.28
N LYS A 283 21.41 6.51 -11.02
CA LYS A 283 20.99 5.65 -9.91
C LYS A 283 19.46 5.57 -9.80
N LEU A 284 18.76 6.70 -9.91
CA LEU A 284 17.31 6.74 -9.84
C LEU A 284 16.65 6.02 -11.03
N ILE A 285 17.24 6.09 -12.23
CA ILE A 285 16.79 5.32 -13.40
C ILE A 285 16.90 3.82 -13.12
N ILE A 286 18.05 3.36 -12.60
CA ILE A 286 18.25 1.95 -12.24
C ILE A 286 17.21 1.51 -11.19
N GLU A 287 16.98 2.32 -10.15
CA GLU A 287 15.97 2.04 -9.12
C GLU A 287 14.55 1.92 -9.73
N TYR A 288 14.20 2.78 -10.71
CA TYR A 288 12.91 2.67 -11.40
C TYR A 288 12.83 1.48 -12.36
N GLU A 289 13.93 1.11 -13.04
CA GLU A 289 14.00 -0.06 -13.92
C GLU A 289 13.86 -1.36 -13.11
N GLU A 290 14.58 -1.49 -11.99
CA GLU A 290 14.45 -2.62 -11.06
C GLU A 290 13.02 -2.72 -10.47
N TYR A 291 12.44 -1.58 -10.09
CA TYR A 291 11.05 -1.52 -9.63
C TYR A 291 10.07 -1.96 -10.73
N HIS A 292 10.28 -1.49 -11.96
CA HIS A 292 9.44 -1.84 -13.10
C HIS A 292 9.48 -3.37 -13.35
N GLU A 293 10.67 -3.98 -13.39
CA GLU A 293 10.81 -5.43 -13.57
C GLU A 293 10.09 -6.22 -12.46
N LEU A 294 10.24 -5.79 -11.20
CA LEU A 294 9.55 -6.40 -10.07
C LEU A 294 8.02 -6.31 -10.20
N VAL A 295 7.49 -5.13 -10.56
CA VAL A 295 6.06 -4.91 -10.72
C VAL A 295 5.51 -5.69 -11.91
N ASP A 296 6.22 -5.75 -13.04
CA ASP A 296 5.77 -6.50 -14.23
C ASP A 296 5.72 -8.01 -13.96
N SER A 297 6.73 -8.55 -13.29
CA SER A 297 6.74 -9.94 -12.82
C SER A 297 5.55 -10.23 -11.89
N THR A 298 5.33 -9.36 -10.90
CA THR A 298 4.21 -9.47 -9.95
C THR A 298 2.86 -9.38 -10.68
N LEU A 299 2.72 -8.46 -11.63
CA LEU A 299 1.51 -8.26 -12.42
C LEU A 299 1.12 -9.52 -13.20
N LYS A 300 2.10 -10.27 -13.71
CA LYS A 300 1.87 -11.56 -14.36
C LYS A 300 1.20 -12.54 -13.38
N ASP A 301 1.73 -12.70 -12.18
CA ASP A 301 1.15 -13.58 -11.16
C ASP A 301 -0.30 -13.15 -10.81
N PHE A 302 -0.54 -11.83 -10.67
CA PHE A 302 -1.89 -11.31 -10.41
C PHE A 302 -2.89 -11.59 -11.55
N ARG A 303 -2.44 -11.57 -12.81
CA ARG A 303 -3.27 -11.96 -13.96
C ARG A 303 -3.62 -13.45 -13.93
N GLU A 304 -2.69 -14.30 -13.51
CA GLU A 304 -2.95 -15.74 -13.35
C GLU A 304 -3.92 -15.99 -12.19
N ILE A 305 -3.72 -15.32 -11.05
CA ILE A 305 -4.65 -15.31 -9.90
C ILE A 305 -6.06 -14.90 -10.33
N TYR A 306 -6.18 -13.85 -11.15
CA TYR A 306 -7.47 -13.39 -11.66
C TYR A 306 -8.22 -14.50 -12.41
N GLU A 307 -7.53 -15.25 -13.26
CA GLU A 307 -8.13 -16.36 -13.99
C GLU A 307 -8.58 -17.51 -13.06
N VAL A 308 -7.81 -17.80 -11.99
CA VAL A 308 -8.20 -18.78 -10.96
C VAL A 308 -9.47 -18.34 -10.23
N ILE A 309 -9.57 -17.08 -9.84
CA ILE A 309 -10.76 -16.52 -9.15
C ILE A 309 -11.97 -16.58 -10.07
N LYS A 310 -11.83 -16.11 -11.31
CA LYS A 310 -12.90 -16.15 -12.32
C LYS A 310 -13.39 -17.57 -12.57
N ASN A 311 -12.47 -18.55 -12.65
CA ASN A 311 -12.83 -19.96 -12.79
C ASN A 311 -13.57 -20.52 -11.55
N SER A 312 -13.32 -19.97 -10.36
CA SER A 312 -13.96 -20.35 -9.11
C SER A 312 -15.37 -19.78 -8.96
N ILE A 313 -15.65 -18.61 -9.55
CA ILE A 313 -16.95 -17.93 -9.50
C ILE A 313 -18.00 -18.54 -10.44
N LYS A 314 -17.60 -19.14 -11.57
CA LYS A 314 -18.50 -19.69 -12.63
C LYS A 314 -19.39 -20.88 -12.20
N LYS A 315 -19.72 -21.04 -10.92
CA LYS A 315 -20.52 -22.15 -10.38
C LYS A 315 -21.72 -21.68 -9.58
#